data_AF-A0A1W2ALF9-F1
#
_entry.id   AF-A0A1W2ALF9-F1
#
_cell.length_a   1.000
_cell.length_b   1.000
_cell.length_c   1.000
_cell.angle_alpha   90.00
_cell.angle_beta   90.00
_cell.angle_gamma   90.00
#
_symmetry.space_group_name_H-M   'P 1'
#
loop_
_entity.id
_entity.type
_entity.pdbx_description
1 polymer ?
#
loop_
_entity_poly.entity_id
_entity_poly.type
_entity_poly.pdbx_seq_one_letter_code
_entity_poly.pdbx_strand_id
1 'polypeptide(L)'
;MRTSNRFLLACVAGMIFAAVPGANALALDPAAKTDPNASPIELFAEGFKAYKRGEKSQAFETLRYAADKGHRGALWKLGRMYADGDGVPENDFEAFKIFEQIVREPDDPSGASANAAYVASAVVALADYLRRGIPGHVDPNLPRSRQFYFHAASFFGDPKAQFELGRMMLHGEGGRENPRQAARWLKLAAAKGHVGAQALLGYLLFDGRTIALEPEPVRGLAMLTMALRRSDESEREWIRPLQEEVFGLASEAERRTAQSYADQQLASASGVRLSN
;
A
#
# COMPACT_ATOMS: atom_id res chain seq x y z
N MET A 1 6.90 86.86 -34.89
CA MET A 1 5.52 86.32 -34.94
C MET A 1 5.31 85.58 -33.61
N ARG A 2 4.64 86.17 -32.59
CA ARG A 2 3.20 85.95 -32.22
C ARG A 2 2.83 84.47 -32.38
N THR A 3 2.52 83.69 -31.33
CA THR A 3 1.38 83.79 -30.37
C THR A 3 1.62 82.81 -29.19
N SER A 4 1.62 83.23 -27.92
CA SER A 4 0.54 83.14 -26.90
C SER A 4 -0.51 82.00 -27.05
N ASN A 5 -0.61 81.12 -26.04
CA ASN A 5 -1.83 80.51 -25.44
C ASN A 5 -1.43 79.30 -24.58
N ARG A 6 -2.09 78.88 -23.49
CA ARG A 6 -2.99 79.44 -22.48
C ARG A 6 -3.07 78.36 -21.38
N PHE A 7 -3.21 78.81 -20.13
CA PHE A 7 -3.55 78.07 -18.91
C PHE A 7 -4.31 76.73 -19.04
N LEU A 8 -3.91 75.76 -18.21
CA LEU A 8 -4.84 74.93 -17.44
C LEU A 8 -4.20 74.45 -16.12
N LEU A 9 -4.76 74.96 -15.02
CA LEU A 9 -4.60 74.46 -13.64
C LEU A 9 -5.16 73.03 -13.56
N ALA A 10 -4.44 72.12 -12.90
CA ALA A 10 -5.03 70.92 -12.32
C ALA A 10 -4.43 70.66 -10.93
N CYS A 11 -5.34 70.40 -9.99
CA CYS A 11 -5.15 70.44 -8.55
C CYS A 11 -4.39 69.24 -7.96
N VAL A 12 -3.65 69.57 -6.91
CA VAL A 12 -3.22 68.81 -5.73
C VAL A 12 -3.92 67.45 -5.48
N ALA A 13 -3.11 66.41 -5.27
CA ALA A 13 -3.29 65.44 -4.19
C ALA A 13 -1.93 64.78 -3.85
N GLY A 14 -1.25 65.31 -2.85
CA GLY A 14 -0.07 64.68 -2.27
C GLY A 14 -0.50 63.48 -1.43
N MET A 15 -0.01 62.29 -1.77
CA MET A 15 -0.01 61.14 -0.86
C MET A 15 1.41 60.94 -0.35
N ILE A 16 1.62 61.37 0.90
CA ILE A 16 2.82 61.09 1.68
C ILE A 16 2.80 59.59 1.99
N PHE A 17 3.70 58.84 1.36
CA PHE A 17 3.99 57.46 1.74
C PHE A 17 4.76 57.50 3.06
N ALA A 18 4.06 57.35 4.18
CA ALA A 18 4.69 57.08 5.45
C ALA A 18 5.26 55.65 5.40
N ALA A 19 6.57 55.54 5.21
CA ALA A 19 7.29 54.30 5.39
C ALA A 19 7.18 53.89 6.87
N VAL A 20 6.43 52.82 7.15
CA VAL A 20 6.46 52.13 8.44
C VAL A 20 7.67 51.20 8.42
N PRO A 21 8.74 51.43 9.21
CA PRO A 21 9.81 50.48 9.35
C PRO A 21 9.41 49.43 10.40
N GLY A 22 9.55 48.15 10.06
CA GLY A 22 9.53 47.08 11.06
C GLY A 22 8.20 46.35 11.23
N ALA A 23 7.54 45.98 10.13
CA ALA A 23 6.79 44.73 10.15
C ALA A 23 7.80 43.62 9.86
N ASN A 24 8.30 42.96 10.91
CA ASN A 24 8.94 41.67 10.76
C ASN A 24 7.98 40.81 9.96
N ALA A 25 8.33 40.50 8.72
CA ALA A 25 7.67 39.47 7.96
C ALA A 25 7.83 38.19 8.80
N LEU A 26 6.79 37.84 9.55
CA LEU A 26 6.59 36.50 10.06
C LEU A 26 6.44 35.63 8.82
N ALA A 27 7.59 35.20 8.28
CA ALA A 27 7.64 33.98 7.51
C ALA A 27 6.87 32.96 8.35
N LEU A 28 5.76 32.45 7.81
CA LEU A 28 4.97 31.41 8.43
C LEU A 28 5.89 30.21 8.60
N ASP A 29 6.55 30.13 9.75
CA ASP A 29 7.32 28.96 10.13
C ASP A 29 6.29 27.85 10.39
N PRO A 30 6.21 26.82 9.53
CA PRO A 30 5.27 25.72 9.77
C PRO A 30 5.57 24.99 11.08
N ALA A 31 6.76 25.18 11.69
CA ALA A 31 7.11 24.67 13.01
C ALA A 31 6.39 25.40 14.16
N ALA A 32 5.81 26.59 13.94
CA ALA A 32 5.21 27.40 15.02
C ALA A 32 3.85 26.89 15.53
N LYS A 33 3.25 25.87 14.89
CA LYS A 33 1.94 25.33 15.28
C LYS A 33 1.98 24.08 16.17
N THR A 34 3.14 23.45 16.32
CA THR A 34 3.25 22.17 17.04
C THR A 34 3.82 22.43 18.43
N ASP A 35 3.10 22.06 19.48
CA ASP A 35 3.58 22.19 20.87
C ASP A 35 4.74 21.19 21.11
N PRO A 36 5.99 21.66 21.32
CA PRO A 36 7.13 20.78 21.53
C PRO A 36 7.01 19.93 22.79
N ASN A 37 6.15 20.30 23.74
CA ASN A 37 5.93 19.57 24.99
C ASN A 37 4.80 18.54 24.90
N ALA A 38 4.03 18.51 23.80
CA ALA A 38 2.96 17.55 23.61
C ALA A 38 3.48 16.10 23.65
N SER A 39 2.66 15.19 24.19
CA SER A 39 3.00 13.77 24.26
C SER A 39 3.12 13.14 22.86
N PRO A 40 3.84 12.01 22.70
CA PRO A 40 4.02 11.38 21.39
C PRO A 40 2.68 10.98 20.73
N ILE A 41 1.67 10.61 21.54
CA ILE A 41 0.33 10.24 21.07
C ILE A 41 -0.45 11.47 20.58
N GLU A 42 -0.35 12.59 21.29
CA GLU A 42 -1.00 13.85 20.89
C GLU A 42 -0.42 14.36 19.57
N LEU A 43 0.92 14.38 19.47
CA LEU A 43 1.62 14.74 18.23
C LEU A 43 1.23 13.83 17.08
N PHE A 44 1.17 12.51 17.31
CA PHE A 44 0.70 11.58 16.28
C PHE A 44 -0.73 11.88 15.85
N ALA A 45 -1.64 12.10 16.80
CA ALA A 45 -3.04 12.41 16.50
C ALA A 45 -3.19 13.74 15.74
N GLU A 46 -2.42 14.77 16.10
CA GLU A 46 -2.38 16.04 15.41
C GLU A 46 -1.84 15.90 13.98
N GLY A 47 -0.68 15.25 13.83
CA GLY A 47 -0.07 14.99 12.52
C GLY A 47 -0.99 14.20 11.61
N PHE A 48 -1.68 13.18 12.13
CA PHE A 48 -2.65 12.39 11.35
C PHE A 48 -3.91 13.19 10.99
N LYS A 49 -4.36 14.12 11.84
CA LYS A 49 -5.45 15.06 11.51
C LYS A 49 -5.02 16.01 10.40
N ALA A 50 -3.83 16.58 10.47
CA ALA A 50 -3.27 17.44 9.42
C ALA A 50 -3.14 16.68 8.09
N TYR A 51 -2.66 15.44 8.16
CA TYR A 51 -2.57 14.55 7.00
C TYR A 51 -3.92 14.34 6.33
N LYS A 52 -4.98 14.05 7.10
CA LYS A 52 -6.35 13.90 6.58
C LYS A 52 -6.93 15.17 5.95
N ARG A 53 -6.44 16.35 6.34
CA ARG A 53 -6.81 17.64 5.72
C ARG A 53 -6.02 17.93 4.44
N GLY A 54 -5.07 17.08 4.06
CA GLY A 54 -4.19 17.30 2.91
C GLY A 54 -2.99 18.20 3.20
N GLU A 55 -2.78 18.61 4.46
CA GLU A 55 -1.65 19.44 4.91
C GLU A 55 -0.40 18.57 5.09
N LYS A 56 0.04 17.90 4.01
CA LYS A 56 1.00 16.80 4.08
C LYS A 56 2.38 17.21 4.61
N SER A 57 2.87 18.39 4.25
CA SER A 57 4.17 18.89 4.75
C SER A 57 4.13 19.20 6.24
N GLN A 58 3.04 19.81 6.74
CA GLN A 58 2.86 20.02 8.18
C GLN A 58 2.73 18.67 8.90
N ALA A 59 1.92 17.76 8.35
CA ALA A 59 1.76 16.42 8.90
C ALA A 59 3.09 15.68 9.00
N PHE A 60 3.95 15.77 7.99
CA PHE A 60 5.27 15.18 7.99
C PHE A 60 6.10 15.66 9.18
N GLU A 61 6.18 16.98 9.39
CA GLU A 61 6.94 17.54 10.51
C GLU A 61 6.37 17.12 11.87
N THR A 62 5.05 17.20 12.05
CA THR A 62 4.42 16.79 13.32
C THR A 62 4.59 15.30 13.60
N LEU A 63 4.50 14.45 12.56
CA LEU A 63 4.74 13.02 12.68
C LEU A 63 6.22 12.71 12.95
N ARG A 64 7.16 13.49 12.39
CA ARG A 64 8.59 13.41 12.68
C ARG A 64 8.85 13.65 14.17
N TYR A 65 8.31 14.72 14.75
CA TYR A 65 8.41 14.96 16.19
C TYR A 65 7.80 13.83 17.03
N ALA A 66 6.65 13.28 16.63
CA ALA A 66 6.06 12.13 17.33
C ALA A 66 6.98 10.89 17.28
N ALA A 67 7.57 10.61 16.11
CA ALA A 67 8.48 9.49 15.90
C ALA A 67 9.80 9.67 16.67
N ASP A 68 10.35 10.87 16.70
CA ASP A 68 11.56 11.22 17.49
C ASP A 68 11.34 10.99 18.99
N LYS A 69 10.09 11.11 19.46
CA LYS A 69 9.69 10.75 20.83
C LYS A 69 9.26 9.27 21.00
N GLY A 70 9.53 8.42 20.02
CA GLY A 70 9.30 6.98 20.08
C GLY A 70 7.90 6.51 19.65
N HIS A 71 7.05 7.36 19.05
CA HIS A 71 5.73 6.92 18.59
C HIS A 71 5.82 6.04 17.34
N ARG A 72 5.64 4.73 17.51
CA ARG A 72 5.89 3.74 16.45
C ARG A 72 4.96 3.86 15.23
N GLY A 73 3.69 4.21 15.45
CA GLY A 73 2.76 4.50 14.36
C GLY A 73 3.13 5.75 13.55
N ALA A 74 3.83 6.71 14.17
CA ALA A 74 4.29 7.91 13.49
C ALA A 74 5.49 7.57 12.62
N LEU A 75 6.45 6.81 13.18
CA LEU A 75 7.59 6.28 12.46
C LEU A 75 7.15 5.46 11.24
N TRP A 76 6.19 4.54 11.41
CA TRP A 76 5.60 3.79 10.30
C TRP A 76 4.99 4.70 9.23
N LYS A 77 4.24 5.73 9.63
CA LYS A 77 3.62 6.65 8.68
C LYS A 77 4.66 7.45 7.90
N LEU A 78 5.75 7.88 8.52
CA LEU A 78 6.86 8.54 7.83
C LEU A 78 7.50 7.62 6.79
N GLY A 79 7.73 6.35 7.14
CA GLY A 79 8.23 5.35 6.19
C GLY A 79 7.31 5.20 4.96
N ARG A 80 5.99 5.16 5.18
CA ARG A 80 5.00 5.16 4.09
C ARG A 80 5.04 6.45 3.27
N MET A 81 5.17 7.61 3.91
CA MET A 81 5.23 8.89 3.20
C MET A 81 6.45 8.96 2.27
N TYR A 82 7.61 8.47 2.72
CA TYR A 82 8.79 8.35 1.84
C TYR A 82 8.60 7.33 0.73
N ALA A 83 8.02 6.15 1.02
CA ALA A 83 7.80 5.11 0.02
C ALA A 83 6.84 5.55 -1.10
N ASP A 84 5.82 6.33 -0.75
CA ASP A 84 4.77 6.74 -1.68
C ASP A 84 5.00 8.15 -2.27
N GLY A 85 6.08 8.84 -1.89
CA GLY A 85 6.32 10.24 -2.27
C GLY A 85 5.22 11.20 -1.77
N ASP A 86 4.63 10.90 -0.62
CA ASP A 86 3.38 11.51 -0.16
C ASP A 86 3.63 12.68 0.78
N GLY A 87 3.80 13.88 0.21
CA GLY A 87 4.11 15.11 0.96
C GLY A 87 5.61 15.37 1.16
N VAL A 88 6.43 14.41 0.72
CA VAL A 88 7.89 14.49 0.62
C VAL A 88 8.32 13.83 -0.70
N PRO A 89 9.50 14.15 -1.25
CA PRO A 89 10.03 13.41 -2.40
C PRO A 89 10.10 11.91 -2.10
N GLU A 90 9.71 11.08 -3.08
CA GLU A 90 9.80 9.63 -2.98
C GLU A 90 11.24 9.22 -2.69
N ASN A 91 11.42 8.41 -1.65
CA ASN A 91 12.72 7.93 -1.23
C ASN A 91 12.62 6.54 -0.61
N ASP A 92 12.75 5.54 -1.47
CA ASP A 92 12.74 4.13 -1.11
C ASP A 92 13.79 3.75 -0.06
N PHE A 93 14.96 4.37 -0.10
CA PHE A 93 16.04 4.05 0.83
C PHE A 93 15.76 4.57 2.25
N GLU A 94 15.20 5.77 2.37
CA GLU A 94 14.75 6.28 3.68
C GLU A 94 13.59 5.45 4.23
N ALA A 95 12.62 5.09 3.37
CA ALA A 95 11.53 4.19 3.75
C ALA A 95 12.05 2.84 4.25
N PHE A 96 13.00 2.24 3.53
CA PHE A 96 13.64 0.98 3.91
C PHE A 96 14.30 1.06 5.29
N LYS A 97 15.09 2.10 5.57
CA LYS A 97 15.74 2.29 6.88
C LYS A 97 14.71 2.41 8.01
N ILE A 98 13.62 3.13 7.77
CA ILE A 98 12.54 3.28 8.74
C ILE A 98 11.85 1.93 9.01
N PHE A 99 11.53 1.16 7.97
CA PHE A 99 10.92 -0.16 8.16
C PHE A 99 11.88 -1.15 8.83
N GLU A 100 13.18 -1.12 8.49
CA GLU A 100 14.18 -1.93 9.18
C GLU A 100 14.28 -1.55 10.67
N GLN A 101 14.23 -0.25 10.99
CA GLN A 101 14.20 0.21 12.38
C GLN A 101 13.00 -0.37 13.14
N ILE A 102 11.79 -0.26 12.58
CA ILE A 102 10.56 -0.77 13.20
C ILE A 102 10.64 -2.27 13.49
N VAL A 103 11.24 -3.04 12.57
CA VAL A 103 11.34 -4.51 12.67
C VAL A 103 12.46 -4.95 13.63
N ARG A 104 13.53 -4.15 13.76
CA ARG A 104 14.65 -4.45 14.67
C ARG A 104 14.30 -4.23 16.13
N GLU A 105 13.44 -3.27 16.42
CA GLU A 105 13.00 -2.99 17.79
C GLU A 105 12.12 -4.14 18.30
N PRO A 106 12.45 -4.76 19.46
CA PRO A 106 11.68 -5.87 20.00
C PRO A 106 10.21 -5.49 20.16
N ASP A 107 9.33 -6.30 19.58
CA ASP A 107 7.90 -6.15 19.78
C ASP A 107 7.42 -7.01 20.95
N ASP A 108 6.19 -6.76 21.41
CA ASP A 108 5.50 -7.72 22.28
C ASP A 108 5.37 -9.06 21.52
N PRO A 109 5.93 -10.17 22.04
CA PRO A 109 5.87 -11.48 21.40
C PRO A 109 4.44 -12.01 21.23
N SER A 110 3.44 -11.40 21.86
CA SER A 110 2.03 -11.76 21.71
C SER A 110 1.41 -11.33 20.37
N GLY A 111 2.00 -10.34 19.67
CA GLY A 111 1.40 -9.74 18.47
C GLY A 111 0.08 -8.98 18.74
N ALA A 112 -0.30 -8.79 20.01
CA ALA A 112 -1.52 -8.10 20.42
C ALA A 112 -1.30 -6.63 20.82
N SER A 113 -0.08 -6.11 20.67
CA SER A 113 0.22 -4.72 20.99
C SER A 113 -0.53 -3.77 20.04
N ALA A 114 -0.83 -2.56 20.51
CA ALA A 114 -1.42 -1.50 19.67
C ALA A 114 -0.57 -1.16 18.43
N ASN A 115 0.67 -1.66 18.36
CA ASN A 115 1.60 -1.43 17.27
C ASN A 115 1.75 -2.62 16.32
N ALA A 116 1.16 -3.78 16.61
CA ALA A 116 1.35 -5.00 15.83
C ALA A 116 0.98 -4.82 14.35
N ALA A 117 -0.05 -4.02 14.05
CA ALA A 117 -0.43 -3.71 12.66
C ALA A 117 0.64 -2.89 11.92
N TYR A 118 1.31 -1.95 12.60
CA TYR A 118 2.40 -1.17 12.02
C TYR A 118 3.61 -2.05 11.72
N VAL A 119 3.91 -3.00 12.61
CA VAL A 119 5.02 -3.95 12.40
C VAL A 119 4.70 -4.93 11.30
N ALA A 120 3.50 -5.51 11.29
CA ALA A 120 3.07 -6.39 10.21
C ALA A 120 3.26 -5.71 8.84
N SER A 121 2.80 -4.46 8.73
CA SER A 121 2.96 -3.66 7.51
C SER A 121 4.43 -3.35 7.21
N ALA A 122 5.24 -2.99 8.21
CA ALA A 122 6.67 -2.72 8.02
C ALA A 122 7.46 -3.96 7.59
N VAL A 123 7.17 -5.14 8.16
CA VAL A 123 7.77 -6.43 7.77
C VAL A 123 7.45 -6.74 6.30
N VAL A 124 6.21 -6.54 5.87
CA VAL A 124 5.81 -6.77 4.48
C VAL A 124 6.51 -5.78 3.53
N ALA A 125 6.56 -4.49 3.89
CA ALA A 125 7.27 -3.50 3.09
C ALA A 125 8.78 -3.80 2.99
N LEU A 126 9.40 -4.21 4.10
CA LEU A 126 10.80 -4.62 4.12
C LEU A 126 11.05 -5.87 3.25
N ALA A 127 10.14 -6.84 3.28
CA ALA A 127 10.19 -8.01 2.41
C ALA A 127 10.07 -7.61 0.93
N ASP A 128 9.18 -6.68 0.58
CA ASP A 128 9.00 -6.15 -0.77
C ASP A 128 10.31 -5.49 -1.25
N TYR A 129 10.93 -4.62 -0.43
CA TYR A 129 12.20 -3.98 -0.73
C TYR A 129 13.33 -4.99 -0.93
N LEU A 130 13.46 -5.97 -0.04
CA LEU A 130 14.47 -7.01 -0.18
C LEU A 130 14.23 -7.91 -1.39
N ARG A 131 12.97 -8.06 -1.84
CA ARG A 131 12.68 -8.84 -3.06
C ARG A 131 13.17 -8.13 -4.31
N ARG A 132 12.90 -6.82 -4.41
CA ARG A 132 13.16 -6.02 -5.63
C ARG A 132 14.51 -5.29 -5.64
N GLY A 133 15.10 -5.07 -4.46
CA GLY A 133 16.25 -4.19 -4.27
C GLY A 133 15.91 -2.70 -4.41
N ILE A 134 16.84 -1.86 -4.00
CA ILE A 134 16.80 -0.40 -4.18
C ILE A 134 18.05 -0.03 -4.97
N PRO A 135 17.92 0.40 -6.24
CA PRO A 135 19.08 0.71 -7.09
C PRO A 135 20.07 1.65 -6.41
N GLY A 136 21.35 1.25 -6.38
CA GLY A 136 22.43 2.04 -5.77
C GLY A 136 22.50 2.01 -4.24
N HIS A 137 21.57 1.34 -3.55
CA HIS A 137 21.48 1.36 -2.09
C HIS A 137 21.33 -0.01 -1.43
N VAL A 138 20.48 -0.89 -1.96
CA VAL A 138 20.19 -2.20 -1.38
C VAL A 138 20.08 -3.24 -2.49
N ASP A 139 20.96 -4.24 -2.48
CA ASP A 139 20.85 -5.35 -3.42
C ASP A 139 19.66 -6.26 -3.10
N PRO A 140 18.97 -6.85 -4.11
CA PRO A 140 17.95 -7.86 -3.86
C PRO A 140 18.48 -9.04 -3.04
N ASN A 141 17.72 -9.44 -2.04
CA ASN A 141 17.98 -10.58 -1.18
C ASN A 141 16.71 -11.44 -1.04
N LEU A 142 16.49 -12.31 -2.02
CA LEU A 142 15.31 -13.19 -2.07
C LEU A 142 15.19 -14.12 -0.85
N PRO A 143 16.27 -14.75 -0.32
CA PRO A 143 16.14 -15.58 0.88
C PRO A 143 15.65 -14.79 2.10
N ARG A 144 16.19 -13.59 2.34
CA ARG A 144 15.78 -12.74 3.47
C ARG A 144 14.36 -12.20 3.26
N SER A 145 14.02 -11.82 2.04
CA SER A 145 12.65 -11.44 1.67
C SER A 145 11.65 -12.55 1.98
N ARG A 146 11.94 -13.79 1.55
CA ARG A 146 11.10 -14.97 1.82
C ARG A 146 10.93 -15.23 3.31
N GLN A 147 11.98 -15.04 4.12
CA GLN A 147 11.90 -15.16 5.58
C GLN A 147 10.96 -14.11 6.20
N PHE A 148 11.04 -12.85 5.75
CA PHE A 148 10.14 -11.81 6.25
C PHE A 148 8.69 -12.02 5.81
N TYR A 149 8.44 -12.42 4.57
CA TYR A 149 7.09 -12.81 4.16
C TYR A 149 6.59 -14.01 4.96
N PHE A 150 7.44 -15.01 5.22
CA PHE A 150 7.07 -16.14 6.08
C PHE A 150 6.65 -15.65 7.47
N HIS A 151 7.45 -14.80 8.10
CA HIS A 151 7.12 -14.23 9.41
C HIS A 151 5.78 -13.47 9.36
N ALA A 152 5.57 -12.59 8.39
CA ALA A 152 4.32 -11.85 8.27
C ALA A 152 3.11 -12.73 7.97
N ALA A 153 3.28 -13.75 7.12
CA ALA A 153 2.24 -14.70 6.76
C ALA A 153 1.84 -15.62 7.91
N SER A 154 2.81 -16.08 8.73
CA SER A 154 2.57 -17.03 9.82
C SER A 154 2.17 -16.36 11.12
N PHE A 155 2.81 -15.24 11.47
CA PHE A 155 2.65 -14.59 12.76
C PHE A 155 1.51 -13.58 12.74
N PHE A 156 1.48 -12.67 11.75
CA PHE A 156 0.42 -11.66 11.61
C PHE A 156 -0.76 -12.15 10.76
N GLY A 157 -0.57 -13.25 10.02
CA GLY A 157 -1.58 -13.73 9.09
C GLY A 157 -1.83 -12.74 7.95
N ASP A 158 -0.86 -11.90 7.58
CA ASP A 158 -1.09 -10.87 6.58
C ASP A 158 -1.42 -11.51 5.20
N PRO A 159 -2.56 -11.17 4.57
CA PRO A 159 -2.99 -11.82 3.34
C PRO A 159 -2.07 -11.52 2.15
N LYS A 160 -1.45 -10.33 2.10
CA LYS A 160 -0.46 -9.99 1.07
C LYS A 160 0.80 -10.82 1.25
N ALA A 161 1.29 -10.95 2.49
CA ALA A 161 2.44 -11.81 2.80
C ALA A 161 2.18 -13.28 2.47
N GLN A 162 0.98 -13.79 2.77
CA GLN A 162 0.58 -15.15 2.43
C GLN A 162 0.56 -15.37 0.91
N PHE A 163 0.05 -14.40 0.15
CA PHE A 163 0.07 -14.42 -1.30
C PHE A 163 1.50 -14.42 -1.87
N GLU A 164 2.34 -13.46 -1.46
CA GLU A 164 3.71 -13.34 -1.97
C GLU A 164 4.58 -14.53 -1.58
N LEU A 165 4.45 -15.03 -0.35
CA LEU A 165 5.12 -16.27 0.06
C LEU A 165 4.70 -17.45 -0.81
N GLY A 166 3.40 -17.55 -1.13
CA GLY A 166 2.87 -18.56 -2.04
C GLY A 166 3.53 -18.46 -3.42
N ARG A 167 3.60 -17.26 -4.01
CA ARG A 167 4.27 -17.01 -5.29
C ARG A 167 5.75 -17.38 -5.27
N MET A 168 6.48 -16.94 -4.25
CA MET A 168 7.89 -17.29 -4.11
C MET A 168 8.10 -18.80 -3.97
N MET A 169 7.17 -19.51 -3.31
CA MET A 169 7.20 -20.97 -3.23
C MET A 169 6.84 -21.67 -4.54
N LEU A 170 6.04 -21.06 -5.43
CA LEU A 170 5.77 -21.61 -6.77
C LEU A 170 6.99 -21.52 -7.68
N HIS A 171 7.74 -20.42 -7.60
CA HIS A 171 8.87 -20.15 -8.51
C HIS A 171 10.26 -20.41 -7.90
N GLY A 172 10.31 -20.88 -6.65
CA GLY A 172 11.58 -21.16 -5.98
C GLY A 172 12.37 -19.90 -5.60
N GLU A 173 11.75 -18.72 -5.62
CA GLU A 173 12.42 -17.48 -5.24
C GLU A 173 12.89 -17.54 -3.79
N GLY A 174 14.18 -17.27 -3.56
CA GLY A 174 14.77 -17.26 -2.22
C GLY A 174 14.82 -18.62 -1.52
N GLY A 175 14.65 -19.73 -2.23
CA GLY A 175 14.67 -21.07 -1.64
C GLY A 175 14.41 -22.17 -2.67
N ARG A 176 13.74 -23.25 -2.25
CA ARG A 176 13.26 -24.29 -3.15
C ARG A 176 11.78 -24.10 -3.48
N GLU A 177 11.39 -24.55 -4.66
CA GLU A 177 10.00 -24.68 -5.06
C GLU A 177 9.26 -25.65 -4.13
N ASN A 178 8.03 -25.30 -3.79
CA ASN A 178 7.10 -26.17 -3.09
C ASN A 178 5.65 -25.77 -3.43
N PRO A 179 5.15 -26.18 -4.62
CA PRO A 179 3.82 -25.77 -5.08
C PRO A 179 2.68 -26.21 -4.16
N ARG A 180 2.83 -27.39 -3.51
CA ARG A 180 1.86 -27.88 -2.52
C ARG A 180 1.74 -26.94 -1.32
N GLN A 181 2.86 -26.46 -0.81
CA GLN A 181 2.84 -25.50 0.30
C GLN A 181 2.41 -24.12 -0.16
N ALA A 182 2.77 -23.71 -1.38
CA ALA A 182 2.27 -22.48 -1.99
C ALA A 182 0.73 -22.44 -2.02
N ALA A 183 0.09 -23.51 -2.51
CA ALA A 183 -1.36 -23.61 -2.57
C ALA A 183 -2.03 -23.47 -1.19
N ARG A 184 -1.38 -23.93 -0.12
CA ARG A 184 -1.88 -23.75 1.25
C ARG A 184 -1.85 -22.29 1.68
N TRP A 185 -0.77 -21.56 1.40
CA TRP A 185 -0.67 -20.14 1.69
C TRP A 185 -1.63 -19.30 0.84
N LEU A 186 -1.73 -19.61 -0.46
CA LEU A 186 -2.69 -18.97 -1.36
C LEU A 186 -4.13 -19.20 -0.91
N LYS A 187 -4.47 -20.40 -0.40
CA LYS A 187 -5.78 -20.69 0.19
C LYS A 187 -6.08 -19.81 1.41
N LEU A 188 -5.11 -19.58 2.29
CA LEU A 188 -5.28 -18.70 3.45
C LEU A 188 -5.51 -17.24 3.01
N ALA A 189 -4.72 -16.72 2.07
CA ALA A 189 -4.89 -15.38 1.52
C ALA A 189 -6.23 -15.23 0.79
N ALA A 190 -6.61 -16.21 -0.02
CA ALA A 190 -7.86 -16.22 -0.77
C ALA A 190 -9.09 -16.21 0.13
N ALA A 191 -9.04 -16.93 1.26
CA ALA A 191 -10.10 -16.94 2.27
C ALA A 191 -10.27 -15.57 2.96
N LYS A 192 -9.22 -14.75 2.99
CA LYS A 192 -9.24 -13.36 3.46
C LYS A 192 -9.60 -12.35 2.37
N GLY A 193 -9.97 -12.83 1.17
CA GLY A 193 -10.42 -11.99 0.07
C GLY A 193 -9.32 -11.48 -0.86
N HIS A 194 -8.07 -11.92 -0.71
CA HIS A 194 -6.98 -11.48 -1.58
C HIS A 194 -7.20 -11.94 -3.03
N VAL A 195 -7.36 -10.99 -3.95
CA VAL A 195 -7.76 -11.25 -5.34
C VAL A 195 -6.70 -12.04 -6.10
N GLY A 196 -5.43 -11.60 -6.06
CA GLY A 196 -4.34 -12.36 -6.69
C GLY A 196 -4.20 -13.80 -6.17
N ALA A 197 -4.35 -14.02 -4.87
CA ALA A 197 -4.32 -15.38 -4.31
C ALA A 197 -5.47 -16.25 -4.78
N GLN A 198 -6.64 -15.66 -5.00
CA GLN A 198 -7.78 -16.37 -5.59
C GLN A 198 -7.51 -16.75 -7.04
N ALA A 199 -6.93 -15.85 -7.83
CA ALA A 199 -6.57 -16.15 -9.21
C ALA A 199 -5.54 -17.28 -9.29
N LEU A 200 -4.43 -17.18 -8.56
CA LEU A 200 -3.38 -18.21 -8.58
C LEU A 200 -3.88 -19.55 -8.02
N LEU A 201 -4.66 -19.55 -6.94
CA LEU A 201 -5.24 -20.79 -6.45
C LEU A 201 -6.23 -21.37 -7.48
N GLY A 202 -7.03 -20.55 -8.14
CA GLY A 202 -7.92 -20.98 -9.21
C GLY A 202 -7.18 -21.64 -10.36
N TYR A 203 -6.06 -21.05 -10.79
CA TYR A 203 -5.18 -21.63 -11.80
C TYR A 203 -4.60 -22.98 -11.35
N LEU A 204 -4.06 -23.07 -10.13
CA LEU A 204 -3.51 -24.32 -9.58
C LEU A 204 -4.55 -25.43 -9.41
N LEU A 205 -5.80 -25.07 -9.09
CA LEU A 205 -6.91 -26.03 -9.00
C LEU A 205 -7.34 -26.50 -10.39
N PHE A 206 -7.34 -25.62 -11.39
CA PHE A 206 -7.64 -26.01 -12.76
C PHE A 206 -6.60 -27.00 -13.31
N ASP A 207 -5.31 -26.71 -13.08
CA ASP A 207 -4.23 -27.60 -13.52
C ASP A 207 -4.15 -28.90 -12.70
N GLY A 208 -4.22 -28.81 -11.37
CA GLY A 208 -4.14 -29.93 -10.42
C GLY A 208 -2.76 -30.60 -10.32
N ARG A 209 -2.08 -30.80 -11.44
CA ARG A 209 -0.81 -31.54 -11.56
C ARG A 209 0.33 -30.86 -10.83
N THR A 210 0.44 -29.53 -10.93
CA THR A 210 1.48 -28.73 -10.28
C THR A 210 1.49 -28.91 -8.77
N ILE A 211 0.31 -29.09 -8.17
CA ILE A 211 0.14 -29.34 -6.73
C ILE A 211 -0.04 -30.83 -6.41
N ALA A 212 0.09 -31.70 -7.42
CA ALA A 212 -0.14 -33.14 -7.35
C ALA A 212 -1.44 -33.49 -6.64
N LEU A 213 -2.53 -32.89 -7.12
CA LEU A 213 -3.93 -33.19 -6.82
C LEU A 213 -4.69 -33.48 -8.11
N GLU A 214 -5.89 -34.03 -7.97
CA GLU A 214 -6.83 -34.13 -9.08
C GLU A 214 -7.25 -32.73 -9.55
N PRO A 215 -7.31 -32.47 -10.88
CA PRO A 215 -7.81 -31.21 -11.41
C PRO A 215 -9.27 -30.95 -11.01
N GLU A 216 -9.57 -29.71 -10.61
CA GLU A 216 -10.91 -29.21 -10.31
C GLU A 216 -11.28 -28.08 -11.31
N PRO A 217 -11.47 -28.39 -12.61
CA PRO A 217 -11.53 -27.36 -13.67
C PRO A 217 -12.68 -26.36 -13.49
N VAL A 218 -13.87 -26.82 -13.12
CA VAL A 218 -15.03 -25.96 -12.84
C VAL A 218 -14.72 -24.98 -11.70
N ARG A 219 -14.16 -25.48 -10.60
CA ARG A 219 -13.86 -24.67 -9.42
C ARG A 219 -12.74 -23.68 -9.70
N GLY A 220 -11.68 -24.13 -10.38
CA GLY A 220 -10.53 -23.32 -10.76
C GLY A 220 -10.94 -22.16 -11.67
N LEU A 221 -11.67 -22.47 -12.75
CA LEU A 221 -12.18 -21.46 -13.69
C LEU A 221 -13.16 -20.49 -13.00
N ALA A 222 -14.08 -20.99 -12.16
CA ALA A 222 -15.00 -20.11 -11.45
C ALA A 222 -14.26 -19.14 -10.52
N MET A 223 -13.24 -19.64 -9.81
CA MET A 223 -12.42 -18.84 -8.91
C MET A 223 -11.63 -17.76 -9.66
N LEU A 224 -11.04 -18.09 -10.82
CA LEU A 224 -10.38 -17.13 -11.70
C LEU A 224 -11.36 -16.06 -12.23
N THR A 225 -12.54 -16.46 -12.68
CA THR A 225 -13.58 -15.52 -13.14
C THR A 225 -14.02 -14.55 -12.03
N MET A 226 -14.20 -15.04 -10.80
CA MET A 226 -14.53 -14.18 -9.66
C MET A 226 -13.38 -13.26 -9.26
N ALA A 227 -12.12 -13.73 -9.35
CA ALA A 227 -10.96 -12.91 -9.08
C ALA A 227 -10.85 -11.77 -10.12
N LEU A 228 -10.96 -12.10 -11.41
CA LEU A 228 -10.89 -11.13 -12.51
C LEU A 228 -11.98 -10.05 -12.41
N ARG A 229 -13.20 -10.40 -12.02
CA ARG A 229 -14.30 -9.43 -11.86
C ARG A 229 -14.10 -8.47 -10.68
N ARG A 230 -13.37 -8.90 -9.65
CA ARG A 230 -13.06 -8.09 -8.47
C ARG A 230 -11.72 -7.37 -8.56
N SER A 231 -10.92 -7.67 -9.57
CA SER A 231 -9.59 -7.09 -9.72
C SER A 231 -9.68 -5.62 -10.11
N ASP A 232 -8.84 -4.80 -9.49
CA ASP A 232 -8.49 -3.48 -10.02
C ASP A 232 -7.69 -3.62 -11.32
N GLU A 233 -7.33 -2.49 -11.94
CA GLU A 233 -6.64 -2.50 -13.23
C GLU A 233 -5.27 -3.17 -13.16
N SER A 234 -4.50 -2.94 -12.09
CA SER A 234 -3.17 -3.51 -11.93
C SER A 234 -3.19 -5.03 -11.77
N GLU A 235 -4.14 -5.56 -11.01
CA GLU A 235 -4.33 -7.01 -10.85
C GLU A 235 -4.91 -7.63 -12.14
N ARG A 236 -5.73 -6.87 -12.88
CA ARG A 236 -6.37 -7.34 -14.11
C ARG A 236 -5.36 -7.65 -15.20
N GLU A 237 -4.28 -6.88 -15.30
CA GLU A 237 -3.23 -7.04 -16.32
C GLU A 237 -2.67 -8.46 -16.36
N TRP A 238 -2.48 -9.09 -15.20
CA TRP A 238 -1.91 -10.43 -15.10
C TRP A 238 -2.95 -11.52 -14.84
N ILE A 239 -4.09 -11.21 -14.23
CA ILE A 239 -5.16 -12.21 -13.98
C ILE A 239 -5.93 -12.55 -15.27
N ARG A 240 -6.19 -11.55 -16.13
CA ARG A 240 -6.94 -11.74 -17.37
C ARG A 240 -6.33 -12.82 -18.27
N PRO A 241 -5.04 -12.79 -18.64
CA PRO A 241 -4.47 -13.82 -19.51
C PRO A 241 -4.57 -15.23 -18.90
N LEU A 242 -4.38 -15.38 -17.58
CA LEU A 242 -4.56 -16.68 -16.91
C LEU A 242 -6.01 -17.18 -17.00
N GLN A 243 -6.97 -16.29 -16.83
CA GLN A 243 -8.39 -16.65 -16.95
C GLN A 243 -8.75 -17.01 -18.39
N GLU A 244 -8.25 -16.27 -19.39
CA GLU A 244 -8.49 -16.52 -20.81
C GLU A 244 -7.87 -17.85 -21.27
N GLU A 245 -6.65 -18.15 -20.83
CA GLU A 245 -5.98 -19.44 -21.05
C GLU A 245 -6.83 -20.60 -20.50
N VAL A 246 -7.19 -20.52 -19.22
CA VAL A 246 -7.99 -21.55 -18.54
C VAL A 246 -9.38 -21.71 -19.18
N PHE A 247 -10.01 -20.60 -19.58
CA PHE A 247 -11.28 -20.62 -20.29
C PHE A 247 -11.17 -21.24 -21.69
N GLY A 248 -10.05 -21.03 -22.39
CA GLY A 248 -9.78 -21.63 -23.69
C GLY A 248 -9.60 -23.14 -23.63
N LEU A 249 -9.02 -23.64 -22.54
CA LEU A 249 -8.79 -25.07 -22.29
C LEU A 249 -10.02 -25.81 -21.75
N ALA A 250 -10.92 -25.10 -21.07
CA ALA A 250 -12.13 -25.68 -20.50
C ALA A 250 -13.16 -26.08 -21.56
N SER A 251 -13.82 -27.22 -21.36
CA SER A 251 -14.97 -27.65 -22.17
C SER A 251 -16.15 -26.67 -22.02
N GLU A 252 -17.08 -26.71 -22.97
CA GLU A 252 -18.30 -25.89 -22.90
C GLU A 252 -19.12 -26.15 -21.63
N ALA A 253 -19.25 -27.42 -21.22
CA ALA A 253 -19.96 -27.80 -20.01
C ALA A 253 -19.31 -27.24 -18.73
N GLU A 254 -17.97 -27.31 -18.66
CA GLU A 254 -17.21 -26.75 -17.54
C GLU A 254 -17.35 -25.22 -17.49
N ARG A 255 -17.23 -24.54 -18.63
CA ARG A 255 -17.39 -23.08 -18.72
C ARG A 255 -18.76 -22.63 -18.24
N ARG A 256 -19.83 -23.26 -18.72
CA ARG A 256 -21.20 -22.93 -18.32
C ARG A 256 -21.41 -23.14 -16.81
N THR A 257 -20.90 -24.24 -16.27
CA THR A 257 -21.03 -24.57 -14.85
C THR A 257 -20.21 -23.60 -13.99
N ALA A 258 -18.98 -23.30 -14.38
CA ALA A 258 -18.11 -22.36 -13.68
C ALA A 258 -18.70 -20.95 -13.67
N GLN A 259 -19.28 -20.52 -14.79
CA GLN A 259 -19.95 -19.22 -14.91
C GLN A 259 -21.14 -19.13 -13.95
N SER A 260 -22.03 -20.13 -13.95
CA SER A 260 -23.17 -20.20 -13.01
C SER A 260 -22.71 -20.16 -11.55
N TYR A 261 -21.67 -20.91 -11.20
CA TYR A 261 -21.12 -20.91 -9.84
C TYR A 261 -20.55 -19.54 -9.44
N ALA A 262 -19.79 -18.90 -10.33
CA ALA A 262 -19.22 -17.57 -10.09
C ALA A 262 -20.32 -16.51 -9.92
N ASP A 263 -21.36 -16.54 -10.74
CA ASP A 263 -22.50 -15.61 -10.64
C ASP A 263 -23.25 -15.76 -9.31
N GLN A 264 -23.52 -17.00 -8.89
CA GLN A 264 -24.17 -17.27 -7.60
C GLN A 264 -23.34 -16.77 -6.41
N GLN A 265 -22.03 -17.04 -6.42
CA GLN A 265 -21.11 -16.59 -5.37
C GLN A 265 -21.05 -15.05 -5.29
N LEU A 266 -20.94 -14.36 -6.42
CA LEU A 266 -20.89 -12.90 -6.49
C LEU A 266 -22.24 -12.26 -6.09
N ALA A 267 -23.37 -12.88 -6.45
CA ALA A 267 -24.69 -12.44 -6.01
C ALA A 267 -24.86 -12.59 -4.49
N SER A 268 -24.40 -13.71 -3.93
CA SER A 268 -24.43 -13.93 -2.47
C SER A 268 -23.57 -12.92 -1.71
N ALA A 269 -22.42 -12.54 -2.28
CA ALA A 269 -21.51 -11.55 -1.68
C ALA A 269 -22.04 -10.11 -1.79
N SER A 270 -22.85 -9.80 -2.80
CA SER A 270 -23.47 -8.48 -3.00
C SER A 270 -24.83 -8.33 -2.32
N GLY A 271 -25.37 -9.38 -1.68
CA GLY A 271 -26.67 -9.36 -1.03
C GLY A 271 -27.87 -9.35 -1.99
N VAL A 272 -27.62 -9.49 -3.30
CA VAL A 272 -28.66 -9.52 -4.34
C VAL A 272 -29.14 -10.97 -4.50
N ARG A 273 -30.36 -11.28 -4.06
CA ARG A 273 -30.99 -12.57 -4.38
C ARG A 273 -31.34 -12.58 -5.87
N LEU A 274 -30.73 -13.47 -6.64
CA LEU A 274 -31.18 -13.76 -8.01
C LEU A 274 -32.56 -14.42 -7.90
N SER A 275 -33.60 -13.70 -8.31
CA SER A 275 -34.96 -14.23 -8.48
C SER A 275 -34.95 -15.18 -9.69
N ASN A 276 -35.30 -16.45 -9.44
CA ASN A 276 -35.52 -17.46 -10.47
C ASN A 276 -36.65 -17.08 -11.42
#